data_AF-A0A4Q3E7K7-F1
#
_entry.id   AF-A0A4Q3E7K7-F1
#
_cell.length_a   1.000
_cell.length_b   1.000
_cell.length_c   1.000
_cell.angle_alpha   90.00
_cell.angle_beta   90.00
_cell.angle_gamma   90.00
#
_symmetry.space_group_name_H-M   'P 1'
#
loop_
_entity.id
_entity.type
_entity.pdbx_description
1 polymer ?
#
loop_
_entity_poly.entity_id
_entity_poly.type
_entity_poly.pdbx_seq_one_letter_code
_entity_poly.pdbx_strand_id
1 'polypeptide(L)'
;MSIINAPGPTTGNLSSIWGDFGMDVIPAGPCSNPAIAGTASSSVPGICAGNNFTLSLTGYTNGTGSAVQWQTSASGAPGTFTNIPGATSSFLNTSQTATNYYRAEVVCSGGTPAYSNAVQVTNFPPLAAGVYSIDATDPAADYQSLAEAVAALSCGIAGQVTFNVVAGSGPYNEQLTIPQIAGASATSRVIFNGNGETISHSATASTAADRYTVRLDGADYITIHNFNISASGTTYGWGVNLANDADFNEITNNTISVASTSTTASNSAGIVASGSYTAITTDGEADDNLISGNTTNGGYVGIILTGDGTTNRSANNQVINNTILDFYANGIDLEHQSNALVSGNDISRPARNATTTFAGITLSGNSLGSLIEKNRIHNTHDAVTSTSASYGIYFTANDATAAAPNRVINNLIYNFNSEGIIYGIYNSSSDFAQYFHNTVSLDHTSSNGTAVTRGFYQTTAADDIIIKNNIFTLSRGGSGVKTGLFFNTATSTITSDDNIVYVTGGSGTNQFGSLGTTGYATLADWQTGSGHDASSLEADPLYANAAGGSFIPTNALINNSVAPVGVTTDINGAARSASAPDPGAYEFTVPPCVGNPVAGTATGPAADV
;
A
#
# COMPACT_ATOMS: atom_id res chain seq x y z
N MET A 1 -26.61 -36.71 19.63
CA MET A 1 -25.51 -37.42 20.32
C MET A 1 -24.34 -37.48 19.38
N SER A 2 -23.22 -36.83 19.71
CA SER A 2 -21.93 -37.01 19.03
C SER A 2 -21.13 -38.01 19.86
N ILE A 3 -20.63 -39.08 19.24
CA ILE A 3 -19.70 -40.00 19.88
C ILE A 3 -18.30 -39.40 19.74
N ILE A 4 -17.74 -38.98 20.87
CA ILE A 4 -16.34 -38.53 20.97
C ILE A 4 -15.46 -39.79 20.94
N ASN A 5 -14.54 -39.85 19.96
CA ASN A 5 -13.48 -40.86 19.91
C ASN A 5 -12.56 -40.76 21.13
N ALA A 6 -12.33 -41.87 21.83
CA ALA A 6 -11.25 -41.99 22.80
C ALA A 6 -9.93 -42.35 22.08
N PRO A 7 -8.76 -41.83 22.51
CA PRO A 7 -7.49 -42.09 21.86
C PRO A 7 -6.86 -43.40 22.39
N GLY A 8 -6.64 -44.37 21.50
CA GLY A 8 -5.88 -45.59 21.78
C GLY A 8 -5.87 -46.53 20.56
N PRO A 9 -4.81 -47.32 20.34
CA PRO A 9 -4.71 -48.16 19.15
C PRO A 9 -5.75 -49.27 19.22
N THR A 10 -6.62 -49.33 18.21
CA THR A 10 -7.61 -50.38 18.04
C THR A 10 -6.91 -51.72 17.78
N THR A 11 -6.77 -52.55 18.82
CA THR A 11 -6.57 -54.00 18.66
C THR A 11 -7.91 -54.69 18.89
N GLY A 12 -8.62 -54.99 17.81
CA GLY A 12 -9.84 -55.79 17.84
C GLY A 12 -10.16 -56.35 16.47
N ASN A 13 -10.14 -57.68 16.34
CA ASN A 13 -10.53 -58.39 15.13
C ASN A 13 -11.97 -58.05 14.73
N LEU A 14 -12.22 -57.84 13.43
CA LEU A 14 -13.57 -57.75 12.87
C LEU A 14 -14.26 -59.11 13.00
N SER A 15 -14.90 -59.33 14.14
CA SER A 15 -15.92 -60.35 14.32
C SER A 15 -17.14 -59.95 13.48
N SER A 16 -17.53 -60.78 12.51
CA SER A 16 -18.71 -60.60 11.66
C SER A 16 -20.02 -60.98 12.37
N ILE A 17 -20.10 -60.80 13.69
CA ILE A 17 -21.32 -61.01 14.46
C ILE A 17 -21.90 -59.62 14.73
N TRP A 18 -23.03 -59.31 14.09
CA TRP A 18 -23.87 -58.19 14.48
C TRP A 18 -24.45 -58.53 15.86
N GLY A 19 -23.71 -58.23 16.92
CA GLY A 19 -24.29 -58.18 18.25
C GLY A 19 -25.21 -56.98 18.29
N ASP A 20 -26.50 -57.20 18.52
CA ASP A 20 -27.45 -56.13 18.83
C ASP A 20 -26.85 -55.26 19.94
N PHE A 21 -26.54 -54.00 19.63
CA PHE A 21 -26.28 -53.02 20.66
C PHE A 21 -27.65 -52.61 21.24
N GLY A 22 -28.02 -53.25 22.34
CA GLY A 22 -29.16 -52.82 23.15
C GLY A 22 -28.83 -51.48 23.79
N MET A 23 -29.52 -50.41 23.38
CA MET A 23 -29.53 -49.13 24.08
C MET A 23 -30.70 -49.17 25.06
N ASP A 24 -30.41 -49.35 26.35
CA ASP A 24 -31.42 -49.24 27.39
C ASP A 24 -31.68 -47.74 27.66
N VAL A 25 -32.70 -47.19 27.00
CA VAL A 25 -33.15 -45.81 27.24
C VAL A 25 -33.98 -45.82 28.52
N ILE A 26 -33.30 -45.71 29.66
CA ILE A 26 -33.98 -45.52 30.95
C ILE A 26 -34.64 -44.12 30.91
N PRO A 27 -35.98 -44.02 31.04
CA PRO A 27 -36.64 -42.72 31.11
C PRO A 27 -36.04 -41.89 32.25
N ALA A 28 -35.82 -40.60 32.01
CA ALA A 28 -35.38 -39.70 33.07
C ALA A 28 -36.39 -39.77 34.22
N GLY A 29 -35.91 -40.16 35.41
CA GLY A 29 -36.74 -40.21 36.61
C GLY A 29 -37.46 -38.89 36.86
N PRO A 30 -38.59 -38.90 37.60
CA PRO A 30 -39.24 -37.66 38.00
C PRO A 30 -38.26 -36.78 38.77
N CYS A 31 -38.35 -35.47 38.57
CA CYS A 31 -37.55 -34.54 39.37
C CYS A 31 -37.88 -34.67 40.87
N SER A 32 -36.91 -34.37 41.74
CA SER A 32 -37.09 -34.41 43.19
C SER A 32 -37.40 -33.02 43.78
N ASN A 33 -38.23 -33.00 44.83
CA ASN A 33 -38.53 -31.80 45.62
C ASN A 33 -37.85 -31.87 46.99
N PRO A 34 -37.32 -30.74 47.52
CA PRO A 34 -37.22 -29.44 46.88
C PRO A 34 -36.21 -29.44 45.72
N ALA A 35 -36.46 -28.60 44.71
CA ALA A 35 -35.56 -28.48 43.56
C ALA A 35 -34.20 -27.91 43.99
N ILE A 36 -33.13 -28.42 43.39
CA ILE A 36 -31.77 -27.88 43.48
C ILE A 36 -31.62 -26.89 42.32
N ALA A 37 -31.30 -25.64 42.65
CA ALA A 37 -31.24 -24.59 41.65
C ALA A 37 -30.03 -24.68 40.70
N GLY A 38 -28.96 -25.33 41.13
CA GLY A 38 -27.70 -25.41 40.39
C GLY A 38 -26.87 -24.12 40.45
N THR A 39 -25.84 -24.07 39.60
CA THR A 39 -24.89 -22.96 39.48
C THR A 39 -24.99 -22.34 38.09
N ALA A 40 -25.33 -21.06 38.04
CA ALA A 40 -25.31 -20.25 36.83
C ALA A 40 -23.90 -19.69 36.59
N SER A 41 -23.49 -19.68 35.33
CA SER A 41 -22.21 -19.15 34.86
C SER A 41 -22.41 -18.43 33.53
N SER A 42 -21.53 -17.46 33.25
CA SER A 42 -21.44 -16.80 31.95
C SER A 42 -20.16 -17.24 31.26
N SER A 43 -20.21 -17.34 29.94
CA SER A 43 -19.04 -17.52 29.08
C SER A 43 -18.04 -16.35 29.19
N VAL A 44 -18.51 -15.17 29.58
CA VAL A 44 -17.68 -13.97 29.78
C VAL A 44 -18.09 -13.18 31.03
N PRO A 45 -17.16 -12.55 31.75
CA PRO A 45 -17.46 -11.66 32.89
C PRO A 45 -17.99 -10.28 32.46
N GLY A 46 -17.78 -9.90 31.20
CA GLY A 46 -18.26 -8.66 30.61
C GLY A 46 -18.17 -8.69 29.09
N ILE A 47 -18.91 -7.80 28.44
CA ILE A 47 -19.08 -7.76 26.99
C ILE A 47 -19.42 -6.33 26.52
N CYS A 48 -19.09 -5.99 25.26
CA CYS A 48 -19.56 -4.75 24.64
C CYS A 48 -21.06 -4.80 24.36
N ALA A 49 -21.71 -3.63 24.32
CA ALA A 49 -23.14 -3.54 24.10
C ALA A 49 -23.59 -4.24 22.80
N GLY A 50 -24.63 -5.07 22.90
CA GLY A 50 -25.24 -5.78 21.78
C GLY A 50 -24.56 -7.09 21.38
N ASN A 51 -23.34 -7.36 21.86
CA ASN A 51 -22.63 -8.61 21.56
C ASN A 51 -23.22 -9.80 22.31
N ASN A 52 -23.21 -10.96 21.66
CA ASN A 52 -23.79 -12.18 22.20
C ASN A 52 -22.83 -12.88 23.18
N PHE A 53 -23.41 -13.45 24.23
CA PHE A 53 -22.74 -14.35 25.16
C PHE A 53 -23.68 -15.49 25.58
N THR A 54 -23.09 -16.55 26.09
CA THR A 54 -23.82 -17.73 26.59
C THR A 54 -23.83 -17.75 28.12
N LEU A 55 -25.01 -17.96 28.69
CA LEU A 55 -25.22 -18.33 30.08
C LEU A 55 -25.45 -19.84 30.17
N SER A 56 -24.87 -20.50 31.18
CA SER A 56 -24.95 -21.94 31.39
C SER A 56 -25.35 -22.27 32.82
N LEU A 57 -26.25 -23.24 32.99
CA LEU A 57 -26.70 -23.76 34.27
C LEU A 57 -26.26 -25.22 34.44
N THR A 58 -25.54 -25.50 35.52
CA THR A 58 -25.08 -26.86 35.86
C THR A 58 -25.48 -27.27 37.27
N GLY A 59 -25.51 -28.58 37.56
CA GLY A 59 -25.80 -29.10 38.90
C GLY A 59 -27.21 -28.82 39.44
N TYR A 60 -28.17 -28.55 38.55
CA TYR A 60 -29.58 -28.33 38.90
C TYR A 60 -30.38 -29.64 38.91
N THR A 61 -31.55 -29.65 39.55
CA THR A 61 -32.46 -30.81 39.49
C THR A 61 -32.95 -31.02 38.07
N ASN A 62 -32.51 -32.11 37.44
CA ASN A 62 -32.91 -32.52 36.10
C ASN A 62 -33.76 -33.80 36.18
N GLY A 63 -34.79 -33.90 35.34
CA GLY A 63 -35.76 -35.00 35.36
C GLY A 63 -37.13 -34.60 34.81
N THR A 64 -38.00 -35.59 34.63
CA THR A 64 -39.36 -35.35 34.13
C THR A 64 -40.12 -34.44 35.10
N GLY A 65 -40.65 -33.31 34.61
CA GLY A 65 -41.32 -32.30 35.42
C GLY A 65 -40.41 -31.16 35.93
N SER A 66 -39.11 -31.17 35.64
CA SER A 66 -38.22 -30.03 35.90
C SER A 66 -38.41 -28.94 34.83
N ALA A 67 -38.47 -27.69 35.25
CA ALA A 67 -38.54 -26.51 34.39
C ALA A 67 -37.47 -25.50 34.81
N VAL A 68 -36.71 -25.01 33.83
CA VAL A 68 -35.75 -23.91 33.99
C VAL A 68 -36.39 -22.64 33.43
N GLN A 69 -36.12 -21.50 34.05
CA GLN A 69 -36.47 -20.17 33.54
C GLN A 69 -35.38 -19.18 33.91
N TRP A 70 -34.67 -18.65 32.91
CA TRP A 70 -33.68 -17.59 33.15
C TRP A 70 -34.36 -16.26 33.49
N GLN A 71 -33.74 -15.51 34.38
CA GLN A 71 -34.18 -14.21 34.84
C GLN A 71 -33.03 -13.19 34.74
N THR A 72 -33.37 -11.92 34.52
CA THR A 72 -32.43 -10.79 34.49
C THR A 72 -32.81 -9.74 35.52
N SER A 73 -31.83 -8.97 36.01
CA SER A 73 -31.99 -7.82 36.90
C SER A 73 -30.89 -6.79 36.67
N ALA A 74 -31.23 -5.50 36.68
CA ALA A 74 -30.23 -4.43 36.61
C ALA A 74 -29.41 -4.25 37.91
N SER A 75 -29.93 -4.68 39.06
CA SER A 75 -29.29 -4.44 40.38
C SER A 75 -28.81 -5.71 41.09
N GLY A 76 -29.26 -6.88 40.65
CA GLY A 76 -28.96 -8.17 41.29
C GLY A 76 -29.60 -8.36 42.66
N ALA A 77 -30.40 -7.40 43.14
CA ALA A 77 -31.02 -7.47 44.46
C ALA A 77 -32.18 -8.48 44.50
N PRO A 78 -32.43 -9.14 45.64
CA PRO A 78 -33.61 -10.00 45.81
C PRO A 78 -34.91 -9.27 45.42
N GLY A 79 -35.80 -9.94 44.68
CA GLY A 79 -37.08 -9.38 44.24
C GLY A 79 -37.03 -8.51 42.97
N THR A 80 -35.84 -8.22 42.43
CA THR A 80 -35.70 -7.38 41.22
C THR A 80 -35.56 -8.19 39.91
N PHE A 81 -35.48 -9.52 40.02
CA PHE A 81 -35.31 -10.40 38.87
C PHE A 81 -36.63 -10.62 38.13
N THR A 82 -36.60 -10.45 36.81
CA THR A 82 -37.72 -10.66 35.91
C THR A 82 -37.42 -11.76 34.89
N ASN A 83 -38.41 -12.57 34.53
CA ASN A 83 -38.25 -13.65 33.55
C ASN A 83 -37.82 -13.10 32.18
N ILE A 84 -36.83 -13.74 31.57
CA ILE A 84 -36.49 -13.54 30.16
C ILE A 84 -37.44 -14.42 29.33
N PRO A 85 -38.33 -13.84 28.50
CA PRO A 85 -39.33 -14.63 27.78
C PRO A 85 -38.71 -15.75 26.94
N GLY A 86 -39.22 -16.98 27.09
CA GLY A 86 -38.78 -18.14 26.32
C GLY A 86 -37.43 -18.75 26.73
N ALA A 87 -36.74 -18.19 27.71
CA ALA A 87 -35.42 -18.68 28.15
C ALA A 87 -35.53 -19.86 29.13
N THR A 88 -35.97 -21.01 28.62
CA THR A 88 -36.32 -22.20 29.43
C THR A 88 -35.35 -23.38 29.33
N SER A 89 -34.22 -23.18 28.64
CA SER A 89 -33.15 -24.18 28.50
C SER A 89 -32.08 -24.03 29.59
N SER A 90 -31.27 -25.06 29.81
CA SER A 90 -30.08 -24.99 30.68
C SER A 90 -28.96 -24.09 30.13
N PHE A 91 -29.10 -23.64 28.88
CA PHE A 91 -28.24 -22.63 28.26
C PHE A 91 -29.09 -21.50 27.67
N LEU A 92 -28.58 -20.27 27.72
CA LEU A 92 -29.20 -19.10 27.09
C LEU A 92 -28.15 -18.32 26.31
N ASN A 93 -28.35 -18.20 24.99
CA ASN A 93 -27.62 -17.24 24.17
C ASN A 93 -28.39 -15.91 24.18
N THR A 94 -27.74 -14.84 24.62
CA THR A 94 -28.38 -13.52 24.75
C THR A 94 -27.35 -12.41 24.58
N SER A 95 -27.82 -11.16 24.57
CA SER A 95 -27.00 -9.95 24.55
C SER A 95 -27.56 -8.91 25.51
N GLN A 96 -26.77 -7.88 25.80
CA GLN A 96 -27.16 -6.79 26.70
C GLN A 96 -26.63 -5.44 26.21
N THR A 97 -27.27 -4.35 26.59
CA THR A 97 -26.83 -2.97 26.31
C THR A 97 -26.46 -2.20 27.58
N ALA A 98 -26.60 -2.84 28.73
CA ALA A 98 -26.23 -2.33 30.05
C ALA A 98 -25.79 -3.51 30.92
N THR A 99 -25.03 -3.22 31.99
CA THR A 99 -24.63 -4.23 32.97
C THR A 99 -25.86 -4.85 33.61
N ASN A 100 -25.97 -6.18 33.57
CA ASN A 100 -27.07 -6.92 34.16
C ASN A 100 -26.59 -8.11 35.00
N TYR A 101 -27.48 -8.57 35.87
CA TYR A 101 -27.34 -9.79 36.66
C TYR A 101 -28.31 -10.84 36.14
N TYR A 102 -27.84 -12.06 35.96
CA TYR A 102 -28.63 -13.19 35.49
C TYR A 102 -28.68 -14.28 36.55
N ARG A 103 -29.82 -14.99 36.62
CA ARG A 103 -29.95 -16.21 37.43
C ARG A 103 -30.94 -17.15 36.77
N ALA A 104 -30.89 -18.43 37.11
CA ALA A 104 -31.91 -19.39 36.70
C ALA A 104 -32.84 -19.70 37.87
N GLU A 105 -34.14 -19.71 37.57
CA GLU A 105 -35.17 -20.31 38.41
C GLU A 105 -35.37 -21.77 37.98
N VAL A 106 -35.40 -22.69 38.94
CA VAL A 106 -35.65 -24.12 38.71
C VAL A 106 -36.84 -24.56 39.53
N VAL A 107 -37.85 -25.13 38.87
CA VAL A 107 -39.07 -25.64 39.49
C VAL A 107 -39.22 -27.11 39.16
N CYS A 108 -39.54 -27.93 40.17
CA CYS A 108 -39.88 -29.33 39.96
C CYS A 108 -41.38 -29.57 40.20
N SER A 109 -42.09 -30.01 39.14
CA SER A 109 -43.51 -30.38 39.17
C SER A 109 -44.43 -29.33 39.82
N GLY A 110 -44.16 -28.04 39.58
CA GLY A 110 -44.93 -26.93 40.15
C GLY A 110 -44.69 -26.67 41.65
N GLY A 111 -43.64 -27.25 42.23
CA GLY A 111 -43.21 -27.01 43.61
C GLY A 111 -42.62 -25.61 43.84
N THR A 112 -42.10 -25.37 45.04
CA THR A 112 -41.45 -24.09 45.38
C THR A 112 -40.23 -23.85 44.50
N PRO A 113 -40.12 -22.68 43.83
CA PRO A 113 -38.96 -22.37 43.01
C PRO A 113 -37.65 -22.31 43.81
N ALA A 114 -36.58 -22.83 43.21
CA ALA A 114 -35.22 -22.67 43.70
C ALA A 114 -34.42 -21.77 42.73
N TYR A 115 -33.60 -20.87 43.25
CA TYR A 115 -32.86 -19.89 42.45
C TYR A 115 -31.35 -20.14 42.52
N SER A 116 -30.68 -20.10 41.37
CA SER A 116 -29.22 -20.24 41.30
C SER A 116 -28.52 -19.02 41.94
N ASN A 117 -27.20 -19.05 42.00
CA ASN A 117 -26.41 -17.83 42.18
C ASN A 117 -26.76 -16.80 41.08
N ALA A 118 -26.58 -15.52 41.40
CA ALA A 118 -26.60 -14.46 40.41
C ALA A 118 -25.22 -14.33 39.75
N VAL A 119 -25.17 -14.22 38.44
CA VAL A 119 -23.96 -13.91 37.66
C VAL A 119 -24.09 -12.51 37.08
N GLN A 120 -23.13 -11.64 37.38
CA GLN A 120 -23.05 -10.32 36.77
C GLN A 120 -22.34 -10.42 35.42
N VAL A 121 -22.89 -9.78 34.40
CA VAL A 121 -22.20 -9.56 33.12
C VAL A 121 -22.06 -8.06 32.95
N THR A 122 -20.83 -7.57 32.96
CA THR A 122 -20.53 -6.14 32.84
C THR A 122 -20.68 -5.67 31.39
N ASN A 123 -21.30 -4.52 31.17
CA ASN A 123 -21.31 -3.88 29.85
C ASN A 123 -20.18 -2.86 29.76
N PHE A 124 -19.20 -3.10 28.89
CA PHE A 124 -18.11 -2.16 28.67
C PHE A 124 -18.54 -1.04 27.70
N PRO A 125 -18.37 0.23 28.06
CA PRO A 125 -18.67 1.34 27.15
C PRO A 125 -17.59 1.45 26.05
N PRO A 126 -17.91 2.05 24.90
CA PRO A 126 -16.89 2.47 23.94
C PRO A 126 -15.92 3.47 24.58
N LEU A 127 -14.69 3.54 24.06
CA LEU A 127 -13.69 4.49 24.53
C LEU A 127 -14.17 5.93 24.27
N ALA A 128 -14.12 6.77 25.30
CA ALA A 128 -14.56 8.15 25.19
C ALA A 128 -13.67 8.95 24.23
N ALA A 129 -14.25 9.93 23.54
CA ALA A 129 -13.47 10.86 22.72
C ALA A 129 -12.46 11.60 23.59
N GLY A 130 -11.23 11.76 23.09
CA GLY A 130 -10.17 12.40 23.87
C GLY A 130 -8.76 12.07 23.39
N VAL A 131 -7.80 12.64 24.11
CA VAL A 131 -6.37 12.37 23.92
C VAL A 131 -5.90 11.54 25.11
N TYR A 132 -5.26 10.41 24.82
CA TYR A 132 -4.71 9.48 25.79
C TYR A 132 -3.20 9.38 25.61
N SER A 133 -2.47 9.37 26.71
CA SER A 133 -1.02 9.22 26.75
C SER A 133 -0.62 7.74 26.63
N ILE A 134 0.48 7.48 25.90
CA ILE A 134 1.18 6.19 25.96
C ILE A 134 2.61 6.45 26.43
N ASP A 135 2.99 5.85 27.56
CA ASP A 135 4.33 5.99 28.13
C ASP A 135 4.74 4.70 28.85
N ALA A 136 5.75 3.98 28.33
CA ALA A 136 6.21 2.73 28.93
C ALA A 136 6.98 2.94 30.25
N THR A 137 7.34 4.19 30.57
CA THR A 137 8.15 4.55 31.73
C THR A 137 7.33 5.14 32.87
N ASP A 138 6.08 5.57 32.61
CA ASP A 138 5.18 6.16 33.60
C ASP A 138 3.96 5.25 33.89
N PRO A 139 3.90 4.59 35.07
CA PRO A 139 2.74 3.81 35.48
C PRO A 139 1.43 4.61 35.63
N ALA A 140 1.50 5.94 35.65
CA ALA A 140 0.35 6.82 35.73
C ALA A 140 -0.19 7.28 34.36
N ALA A 141 0.49 6.93 33.25
CA ALA A 141 -0.02 7.18 31.91
C ALA A 141 -1.31 6.39 31.66
N ASP A 142 -2.09 6.82 30.66
CA ASP A 142 -3.35 6.14 30.31
C ASP A 142 -3.09 4.69 29.85
N TYR A 143 -2.00 4.49 29.10
CA TYR A 143 -1.52 3.18 28.66
C TYR A 143 0.01 3.10 28.73
N GLN A 144 0.56 1.92 29.01
CA GLN A 144 2.01 1.70 29.04
C GLN A 144 2.53 1.15 27.70
N SER A 145 1.65 0.69 26.81
CA SER A 145 2.01 0.11 25.51
C SER A 145 0.99 0.42 24.42
N LEU A 146 1.38 0.22 23.16
CA LEU A 146 0.47 0.36 22.02
C LEU A 146 -0.56 -0.77 22.00
N ALA A 147 -0.18 -1.98 22.40
CA ALA A 147 -1.11 -3.11 22.51
C ALA A 147 -2.21 -2.87 23.56
N GLU A 148 -1.89 -2.26 24.70
CA GLU A 148 -2.88 -1.87 25.71
C GLU A 148 -3.86 -0.81 25.17
N ALA A 149 -3.35 0.19 24.45
CA ALA A 149 -4.17 1.20 23.80
C ALA A 149 -5.14 0.59 22.78
N VAL A 150 -4.67 -0.35 21.95
CA VAL A 150 -5.53 -1.08 21.00
C VAL A 150 -6.56 -1.96 21.72
N ALA A 151 -6.18 -2.63 22.80
CA ALA A 151 -7.12 -3.46 23.57
C ALA A 151 -8.29 -2.63 24.14
N ALA A 152 -8.05 -1.36 24.49
CA ALA A 152 -9.08 -0.44 24.96
C ALA A 152 -10.11 -0.05 23.88
N LEU A 153 -9.79 -0.25 22.59
CA LEU A 153 -10.70 -0.01 21.47
C LEU A 153 -11.68 -1.17 21.22
N SER A 154 -11.60 -2.27 21.98
CA SER A 154 -12.37 -3.50 21.74
C SER A 154 -13.90 -3.31 21.71
N CYS A 155 -14.42 -2.28 22.38
CA CYS A 155 -15.84 -1.90 22.32
C CYS A 155 -16.14 -0.71 21.41
N GLY A 156 -15.19 -0.31 20.57
CA GLY A 156 -15.28 0.84 19.70
C GLY A 156 -14.97 2.17 20.39
N ILE A 157 -15.28 3.26 19.70
CA ILE A 157 -15.07 4.64 20.15
C ILE A 157 -16.39 5.42 20.15
N ALA A 158 -16.51 6.39 21.06
CA ALA A 158 -17.66 7.29 21.18
C ALA A 158 -17.45 8.65 20.46
N GLY A 159 -16.34 8.79 19.75
CA GLY A 159 -15.91 9.98 19.02
C GLY A 159 -14.41 9.87 18.69
N GLN A 160 -13.79 10.92 18.15
CA GLN A 160 -12.36 10.89 17.80
C GLN A 160 -11.48 10.56 19.03
N VAL A 161 -10.58 9.61 18.86
CA VAL A 161 -9.59 9.20 19.85
C VAL A 161 -8.19 9.49 19.32
N THR A 162 -7.33 10.06 20.15
CA THR A 162 -5.92 10.24 19.83
C THR A 162 -5.06 9.59 20.91
N PHE A 163 -4.33 8.55 20.56
CA PHE A 163 -3.24 8.02 21.36
C PHE A 163 -1.97 8.79 21.03
N ASN A 164 -1.49 9.55 22.00
CA ASN A 164 -0.30 10.39 21.89
C ASN A 164 0.85 9.76 22.68
N VAL A 165 1.79 9.15 21.96
CA VAL A 165 2.98 8.54 22.56
C VAL A 165 3.89 9.64 23.11
N VAL A 166 4.40 9.48 24.32
CA VAL A 166 5.29 10.45 24.96
C VAL A 166 6.68 10.36 24.31
N ALA A 167 7.28 11.50 23.92
CA ALA A 167 8.63 11.48 23.37
C ALA A 167 9.65 11.03 24.43
N GLY A 168 10.54 10.12 24.06
CA GLY A 168 11.52 9.44 24.92
C GLY A 168 10.99 8.25 25.71
N SER A 169 9.73 7.83 25.53
CA SER A 169 9.14 6.72 26.30
C SER A 169 9.37 5.34 25.68
N GLY A 170 9.86 5.25 24.45
CA GLY A 170 10.17 4.00 23.75
C GLY A 170 11.61 3.50 23.94
N PRO A 171 12.05 2.50 23.14
CA PRO A 171 11.32 1.88 22.04
C PRO A 171 10.23 0.91 22.50
N TYR A 172 9.16 0.83 21.71
CA TYR A 172 8.06 -0.13 21.85
C TYR A 172 8.34 -1.37 21.02
N ASN A 173 8.78 -2.46 21.66
CA ASN A 173 9.07 -3.72 20.98
C ASN A 173 7.79 -4.56 20.85
N GLU A 174 6.93 -4.16 19.92
CA GLU A 174 5.58 -4.69 19.76
C GLU A 174 5.29 -5.00 18.28
N GLN A 175 4.43 -6.00 18.08
CA GLN A 175 3.76 -6.23 16.82
C GLN A 175 2.30 -5.79 16.97
N LEU A 176 1.91 -4.74 16.25
CA LEU A 176 0.64 -4.07 16.45
C LEU A 176 -0.37 -4.49 15.36
N THR A 177 -1.44 -5.20 15.74
CA THR A 177 -2.61 -5.37 14.87
C THR A 177 -3.74 -4.50 15.37
N ILE A 178 -4.26 -3.63 14.51
CA ILE A 178 -5.44 -2.81 14.76
C ILE A 178 -6.58 -3.45 13.95
N PRO A 179 -7.61 -4.01 14.61
CA PRO A 179 -8.76 -4.57 13.91
C PRO A 179 -9.75 -3.48 13.51
N GLN A 180 -10.83 -3.85 12.83
CA GLN A 180 -11.98 -2.96 12.64
C GLN A 180 -12.49 -2.38 13.98
N ILE A 181 -12.62 -1.05 14.02
CA ILE A 181 -13.04 -0.32 15.23
C ILE A 181 -14.46 0.22 15.06
N ALA A 182 -15.39 -0.28 15.86
CA ALA A 182 -16.77 0.22 15.84
C ALA A 182 -16.83 1.72 16.20
N GLY A 183 -17.61 2.49 15.43
CA GLY A 183 -17.73 3.94 15.61
C GLY A 183 -16.65 4.77 14.92
N ALA A 184 -15.62 4.15 14.35
CA ALA A 184 -14.65 4.84 13.51
C ALA A 184 -15.32 5.38 12.24
N SER A 185 -15.03 6.63 11.88
CA SER A 185 -15.62 7.31 10.72
C SER A 185 -14.79 8.53 10.32
N ALA A 186 -15.15 9.17 9.20
CA ALA A 186 -14.51 10.40 8.73
C ALA A 186 -14.50 11.55 9.77
N THR A 187 -15.43 11.53 10.74
CA THR A 187 -15.54 12.54 11.81
C THR A 187 -15.08 12.03 13.18
N SER A 188 -14.76 10.74 13.30
CA SER A 188 -14.34 10.08 14.53
C SER A 188 -13.24 9.09 14.18
N ARG A 189 -12.03 9.61 13.91
CA ARG A 189 -10.85 8.81 13.60
C ARG A 189 -10.21 8.23 14.86
N VAL A 190 -9.45 7.15 14.71
CA VAL A 190 -8.49 6.71 15.73
C VAL A 190 -7.10 7.11 15.27
N ILE A 191 -6.43 7.97 16.04
CA ILE A 191 -5.14 8.55 15.67
C ILE A 191 -4.07 8.00 16.62
N PHE A 192 -3.04 7.37 16.08
CA PHE A 192 -1.82 7.04 16.80
C PHE A 192 -0.73 8.04 16.38
N ASN A 193 -0.38 8.96 17.28
CA ASN A 193 0.70 9.91 17.08
C ASN A 193 1.95 9.43 17.85
N GLY A 194 2.99 9.04 17.12
CA GLY A 194 4.22 8.47 17.67
C GLY A 194 5.19 9.50 18.25
N ASN A 195 5.08 10.79 17.90
CA ASN A 195 6.04 11.83 18.34
C ASN A 195 7.53 11.48 18.14
N GLY A 196 7.85 10.72 17.09
CA GLY A 196 9.19 10.25 16.78
C GLY A 196 9.61 8.99 17.54
N GLU A 197 8.72 8.38 18.34
CA GLU A 197 9.04 7.13 19.03
C GLU A 197 9.18 5.94 18.09
N THR A 198 9.98 4.98 18.54
CA THR A 198 10.23 3.76 17.78
C THR A 198 9.23 2.67 18.16
N ILE A 199 8.55 2.09 17.17
CA ILE A 199 7.93 0.76 17.27
C ILE A 199 8.80 -0.24 16.48
N SER A 200 9.13 -1.38 17.08
CA SER A 200 10.03 -2.36 16.46
C SER A 200 9.52 -3.79 16.60
N HIS A 201 9.55 -4.54 15.51
CA HIS A 201 9.27 -5.97 15.47
C HIS A 201 10.34 -6.69 14.65
N SER A 202 10.71 -7.91 15.06
CA SER A 202 11.68 -8.76 14.37
C SER A 202 11.01 -10.05 13.92
N ALA A 203 10.48 -10.09 12.70
CA ALA A 203 9.85 -11.29 12.15
C ALA A 203 10.89 -12.41 11.92
N THR A 204 10.64 -13.60 12.48
CA THR A 204 11.59 -14.74 12.45
C THR A 204 11.11 -15.95 11.64
N ALA A 205 9.83 -16.04 11.28
CA ALA A 205 9.25 -17.22 10.64
C ALA A 205 8.64 -16.93 9.25
N SER A 206 8.69 -17.92 8.36
CA SER A 206 8.09 -17.85 7.02
C SER A 206 6.60 -18.16 6.99
N THR A 207 6.09 -18.81 8.05
CA THR A 207 4.80 -19.52 8.12
C THR A 207 3.71 -18.79 8.90
N ALA A 208 3.98 -17.62 9.47
CA ALA A 208 2.98 -16.84 10.16
C ALA A 208 2.67 -15.57 9.37
N ALA A 209 1.43 -15.11 9.55
CA ALA A 209 0.97 -13.80 9.16
C ALA A 209 1.73 -12.65 9.86
N ASP A 210 2.95 -12.86 10.37
CA ASP A 210 3.66 -12.05 11.37
C ASP A 210 4.77 -11.16 10.79
N ARG A 211 4.80 -10.98 9.47
CA ARG A 211 5.88 -10.22 8.80
C ARG A 211 5.84 -8.73 9.09
N TYR A 212 4.70 -8.20 9.53
CA TYR A 212 4.44 -6.79 9.75
C TYR A 212 4.91 -6.29 11.12
N THR A 213 5.23 -5.00 11.20
CA THR A 213 5.37 -4.29 12.49
C THR A 213 4.03 -3.69 12.91
N VAL A 214 3.34 -3.01 11.99
CA VAL A 214 1.98 -2.49 12.17
C VAL A 214 1.05 -3.07 11.10
N ARG A 215 -0.10 -3.60 11.50
CA ARG A 215 -1.17 -4.07 10.62
C ARG A 215 -2.47 -3.35 10.91
N LEU A 216 -3.14 -2.91 9.86
CA LEU A 216 -4.55 -2.53 9.84
C LEU A 216 -5.31 -3.70 9.22
N ASP A 217 -6.16 -4.36 10.01
CA ASP A 217 -6.85 -5.60 9.63
C ASP A 217 -8.35 -5.33 9.54
N GLY A 218 -8.82 -4.91 8.36
CA GLY A 218 -10.14 -4.32 8.12
C GLY A 218 -10.43 -3.08 8.96
N ALA A 219 -9.37 -2.41 9.41
CA ALA A 219 -9.49 -1.20 10.20
C ALA A 219 -9.60 0.01 9.28
N ASP A 220 -10.65 0.80 9.51
CA ASP A 220 -10.93 2.00 8.73
C ASP A 220 -10.76 3.26 9.59
N TYR A 221 -10.44 4.37 8.93
CA TYR A 221 -10.29 5.68 9.59
C TYR A 221 -9.23 5.70 10.69
N ILE A 222 -8.17 4.91 10.52
CA ILE A 222 -7.00 4.90 11.38
C ILE A 222 -5.94 5.84 10.81
N THR A 223 -5.33 6.65 11.67
CA THR A 223 -4.15 7.46 11.32
C THR A 223 -2.94 6.92 12.08
N ILE A 224 -1.90 6.49 11.36
CA ILE A 224 -0.58 6.17 11.91
C ILE A 224 0.37 7.29 11.54
N HIS A 225 0.80 8.05 12.55
CA HIS A 225 1.49 9.32 12.33
C HIS A 225 2.80 9.42 13.12
N ASN A 226 3.86 9.91 12.47
CA ASN A 226 5.09 10.36 13.14
C ASN A 226 5.77 9.28 14.02
N PHE A 227 5.82 8.04 13.55
CA PHE A 227 6.60 6.96 14.17
C PHE A 227 7.91 6.69 13.44
N ASN A 228 8.88 6.15 14.18
CA ASN A 228 9.97 5.35 13.63
C ASN A 228 9.56 3.86 13.65
N ILE A 229 9.15 3.31 12.52
CA ILE A 229 8.70 1.91 12.38
C ILE A 229 9.88 1.06 11.92
N SER A 230 10.33 0.14 12.79
CA SER A 230 11.50 -0.71 12.56
C SER A 230 11.10 -2.17 12.34
N ALA A 231 11.03 -2.59 11.08
CA ALA A 231 10.91 -4.00 10.68
C ALA A 231 12.31 -4.64 10.69
N SER A 232 12.75 -5.04 11.89
CA SER A 232 14.14 -5.45 12.19
C SER A 232 14.50 -6.89 11.82
N GLY A 233 13.55 -7.68 11.31
CA GLY A 233 13.82 -9.04 10.84
C GLY A 233 14.73 -9.06 9.61
N THR A 234 15.73 -9.95 9.61
CA THR A 234 16.75 -10.00 8.53
C THR A 234 16.32 -10.80 7.30
N THR A 235 15.28 -11.64 7.44
CA THR A 235 14.69 -12.42 6.35
C THR A 235 13.32 -11.86 5.98
N TYR A 236 12.48 -11.61 6.98
CA TYR A 236 11.12 -11.11 6.82
C TYR A 236 10.96 -9.73 7.46
N GLY A 237 10.19 -8.84 6.84
CA GLY A 237 9.92 -7.53 7.42
C GLY A 237 9.05 -6.64 6.53
N TRP A 238 7.79 -6.47 6.93
CA TRP A 238 6.88 -5.46 6.44
C TRP A 238 6.79 -4.36 7.50
N GLY A 239 6.91 -3.09 7.09
CA GLY A 239 6.72 -1.97 8.00
C GLY A 239 5.26 -1.87 8.41
N VAL A 240 4.42 -1.45 7.45
CA VAL A 240 2.97 -1.30 7.60
C VAL A 240 2.24 -2.22 6.63
N ASN A 241 1.21 -2.92 7.10
CA ASN A 241 0.36 -3.77 6.28
C ASN A 241 -1.11 -3.35 6.39
N LEU A 242 -1.74 -3.02 5.27
CA LEU A 242 -3.18 -2.82 5.11
C LEU A 242 -3.74 -4.12 4.54
N ALA A 243 -4.65 -4.76 5.26
CA ALA A 243 -5.20 -6.06 4.88
C ALA A 243 -6.70 -6.11 5.18
N ASN A 244 -7.41 -6.99 4.49
CA ASN A 244 -8.85 -7.21 4.63
C ASN A 244 -9.67 -5.93 4.54
N ASP A 245 -9.48 -5.18 3.44
CA ASP A 245 -10.26 -3.99 3.10
C ASP A 245 -10.12 -2.90 4.17
N ALA A 246 -8.87 -2.59 4.52
CA ALA A 246 -8.54 -1.50 5.42
C ALA A 246 -8.58 -0.18 4.64
N ASP A 247 -9.68 0.57 4.79
CA ASP A 247 -10.02 1.72 3.95
C ASP A 247 -9.93 3.06 4.70
N PHE A 248 -9.82 4.16 3.95
CA PHE A 248 -9.83 5.53 4.52
C PHE A 248 -8.74 5.79 5.58
N ASN A 249 -7.66 5.01 5.55
CA ASN A 249 -6.56 5.12 6.49
C ASN A 249 -5.52 6.14 6.04
N GLU A 250 -4.79 6.66 7.03
CA GLU A 250 -3.73 7.65 6.80
C GLU A 250 -2.43 7.14 7.42
N ILE A 251 -1.45 6.82 6.58
CA ILE A 251 -0.08 6.50 7.00
C ILE A 251 0.76 7.73 6.69
N THR A 252 1.11 8.53 7.71
CA THR A 252 1.69 9.86 7.48
C THR A 252 2.95 10.16 8.30
N ASN A 253 3.94 10.78 7.65
CA ASN A 253 5.17 11.26 8.30
C ASN A 253 5.92 10.22 9.14
N ASN A 254 5.84 8.94 8.78
CA ASN A 254 6.58 7.88 9.46
C ASN A 254 7.93 7.64 8.78
N THR A 255 8.93 7.22 9.56
CA THR A 255 10.18 6.64 9.02
C THR A 255 10.11 5.12 9.18
N ILE A 256 10.11 4.39 8.07
CA ILE A 256 9.94 2.94 8.00
C ILE A 256 11.25 2.31 7.55
N SER A 257 11.93 1.63 8.45
CA SER A 257 13.20 0.95 8.19
C SER A 257 12.99 -0.56 8.11
N VAL A 258 13.41 -1.17 7.00
CA VAL A 258 13.26 -2.61 6.75
C VAL A 258 14.64 -3.25 6.66
N ALA A 259 15.02 -3.98 7.71
CA ALA A 259 16.35 -4.58 7.84
C ALA A 259 16.57 -5.78 6.90
N SER A 260 15.50 -6.40 6.41
CA SER A 260 15.61 -7.57 5.54
C SER A 260 16.32 -7.23 4.23
N THR A 261 17.36 -8.01 3.93
CA THR A 261 18.09 -7.97 2.65
C THR A 261 17.64 -9.09 1.71
N SER A 262 16.53 -9.77 2.04
CA SER A 262 15.99 -10.87 1.25
C SER A 262 15.71 -10.44 -0.20
N THR A 263 16.05 -11.32 -1.15
CA THR A 263 15.81 -11.13 -2.59
C THR A 263 14.53 -11.84 -3.07
N THR A 264 13.67 -12.25 -2.14
CA THR A 264 12.36 -12.88 -2.41
C THR A 264 11.25 -11.86 -2.22
N ALA A 265 10.39 -11.68 -3.23
CA ALA A 265 9.42 -10.58 -3.34
C ALA A 265 8.59 -10.34 -2.07
N SER A 266 7.87 -11.36 -1.60
CA SER A 266 6.94 -11.22 -0.48
C SER A 266 7.59 -11.19 0.90
N ASN A 267 8.92 -11.32 0.99
CA ASN A 267 9.57 -11.42 2.29
C ASN A 267 9.64 -10.06 3.00
N SER A 268 9.77 -8.96 2.25
CA SER A 268 10.02 -7.66 2.87
C SER A 268 9.54 -6.49 2.04
N ALA A 269 8.95 -5.49 2.69
CA ALA A 269 8.48 -4.27 2.04
C ALA A 269 8.29 -3.14 3.06
N GLY A 270 8.29 -1.88 2.62
CA GLY A 270 7.99 -0.75 3.51
C GLY A 270 6.51 -0.71 3.90
N ILE A 271 5.64 -0.48 2.92
CA ILE A 271 4.18 -0.44 3.10
C ILE A 271 3.53 -1.41 2.10
N VAL A 272 2.59 -2.22 2.57
CA VAL A 272 1.92 -3.26 1.79
C VAL A 272 0.41 -3.14 1.96
N ALA A 273 -0.33 -2.94 0.87
CA ALA A 273 -1.76 -3.22 0.80
C ALA A 273 -1.99 -4.46 -0.07
N SER A 274 -2.55 -5.52 0.52
CA SER A 274 -2.79 -6.81 -0.15
C SER A 274 -3.78 -7.66 0.64
N GLY A 275 -4.56 -8.52 -0.02
CA GLY A 275 -5.47 -9.47 0.64
C GLY A 275 -4.79 -10.71 1.24
N SER A 276 -3.46 -10.69 1.39
CA SER A 276 -2.71 -11.77 2.04
C SER A 276 -1.80 -11.24 3.14
N TYR A 277 -1.68 -12.04 4.20
CA TYR A 277 -0.71 -11.78 5.26
C TYR A 277 0.71 -12.26 4.95
N THR A 278 0.91 -12.92 3.80
CA THR A 278 2.20 -13.55 3.44
C THR A 278 2.60 -13.35 1.97
N ALA A 279 1.77 -12.68 1.17
CA ALA A 279 2.06 -12.36 -0.22
C ALA A 279 1.70 -10.91 -0.49
N ILE A 280 2.57 -10.22 -1.24
CA ILE A 280 2.36 -8.80 -1.56
C ILE A 280 1.51 -8.59 -2.81
N THR A 281 1.29 -9.63 -3.62
CA THR A 281 0.54 -9.60 -4.89
C THR A 281 -0.75 -10.42 -4.82
N THR A 282 -1.29 -10.62 -3.62
CA THR A 282 -2.62 -11.23 -3.49
C THR A 282 -3.64 -10.12 -3.49
N ASP A 283 -4.56 -10.22 -4.45
CA ASP A 283 -5.82 -9.50 -4.59
C ASP A 283 -6.39 -9.06 -3.23
N GLY A 284 -6.61 -7.75 -3.06
CA GLY A 284 -7.25 -7.15 -1.89
C GLY A 284 -7.93 -5.82 -2.22
N GLU A 285 -8.88 -5.35 -1.42
CA GLU A 285 -9.73 -4.19 -1.76
C GLU A 285 -9.47 -2.99 -0.83
N ALA A 286 -8.21 -2.68 -0.52
CA ALA A 286 -7.89 -1.53 0.34
C ALA A 286 -7.98 -0.21 -0.46
N ASP A 287 -8.93 0.64 -0.10
CA ASP A 287 -9.38 1.80 -0.86
C ASP A 287 -9.27 3.12 -0.08
N ASP A 288 -9.22 4.24 -0.83
CA ASP A 288 -9.26 5.59 -0.29
C ASP A 288 -8.17 5.86 0.78
N ASN A 289 -7.05 5.15 0.72
CA ASN A 289 -5.95 5.28 1.68
C ASN A 289 -4.98 6.40 1.27
N LEU A 290 -4.51 7.16 2.25
CA LEU A 290 -3.49 8.18 2.09
C LEU A 290 -2.16 7.73 2.71
N ILE A 291 -1.15 7.61 1.86
CA ILE A 291 0.24 7.33 2.24
C ILE A 291 1.04 8.58 1.91
N SER A 292 1.37 9.41 2.92
CA SER A 292 2.02 10.70 2.66
C SER A 292 3.15 11.10 3.60
N GLY A 293 4.21 11.69 3.06
CA GLY A 293 5.31 12.24 3.84
C GLY A 293 6.15 11.18 4.55
N ASN A 294 5.97 9.90 4.24
CA ASN A 294 6.74 8.82 4.86
C ASN A 294 8.12 8.68 4.20
N THR A 295 9.07 8.17 4.96
CA THR A 295 10.35 7.67 4.42
C THR A 295 10.37 6.15 4.54
N THR A 296 10.50 5.41 3.44
CA THR A 296 10.77 3.97 3.48
C THR A 296 12.23 3.72 3.11
N ASN A 297 12.91 2.83 3.84
CA ASN A 297 14.30 2.46 3.58
C ASN A 297 14.48 0.95 3.66
N GLY A 298 14.93 0.33 2.57
CA GLY A 298 15.18 -1.12 2.50
C GLY A 298 14.02 -1.93 1.94
N GLY A 299 14.02 -3.23 2.22
CA GLY A 299 12.98 -4.16 1.76
C GLY A 299 13.12 -4.60 0.30
N TYR A 300 12.19 -5.43 -0.17
CA TYR A 300 12.14 -5.86 -1.57
C TYR A 300 11.43 -4.80 -2.42
N VAL A 301 10.27 -4.35 -1.92
CA VAL A 301 9.49 -3.23 -2.46
C VAL A 301 9.46 -2.08 -1.45
N GLY A 302 9.49 -0.83 -1.89
CA GLY A 302 9.24 0.33 -1.02
C GLY A 302 7.78 0.39 -0.57
N ILE A 303 6.87 0.61 -1.52
CA ILE A 303 5.41 0.66 -1.31
C ILE A 303 4.74 -0.20 -2.38
N ILE A 304 3.81 -1.08 -1.99
CA ILE A 304 3.00 -1.85 -2.92
C ILE A 304 1.52 -1.78 -2.55
N LEU A 305 0.68 -1.48 -3.54
CA LEU A 305 -0.78 -1.49 -3.43
C LEU A 305 -1.36 -2.43 -4.49
N THR A 306 -1.85 -3.58 -4.04
CA THR A 306 -2.50 -4.59 -4.90
C THR A 306 -4.00 -4.58 -4.67
N GLY A 307 -4.74 -4.25 -5.74
CA GLY A 307 -6.20 -4.33 -5.81
C GLY A 307 -6.71 -5.76 -6.08
N ASP A 308 -8.02 -5.99 -5.97
CA ASP A 308 -8.62 -7.34 -6.05
C ASP A 308 -8.66 -7.93 -7.46
N GLY A 309 -8.69 -7.10 -8.49
CA GLY A 309 -8.55 -7.61 -9.85
C GLY A 309 -8.96 -6.65 -10.96
N THR A 310 -9.18 -7.21 -12.13
CA THR A 310 -9.47 -6.44 -13.36
C THR A 310 -10.87 -5.81 -13.40
N THR A 311 -11.78 -6.21 -12.50
CA THR A 311 -13.14 -5.67 -12.39
C THR A 311 -13.38 -4.93 -11.07
N ASN A 312 -12.82 -5.44 -9.97
CA ASN A 312 -12.82 -4.80 -8.65
C ASN A 312 -11.43 -4.25 -8.38
N ARG A 313 -11.17 -3.06 -8.91
CA ARG A 313 -9.90 -2.38 -8.70
C ARG A 313 -9.94 -1.65 -7.37
N SER A 314 -8.81 -1.61 -6.66
CA SER A 314 -8.71 -0.70 -5.54
C SER A 314 -8.77 0.75 -6.02
N ALA A 315 -9.53 1.58 -5.34
CA ALA A 315 -9.88 2.92 -5.77
C ALA A 315 -9.21 4.00 -4.93
N ASN A 316 -8.86 5.10 -5.61
CA ASN A 316 -8.53 6.40 -5.00
C ASN A 316 -7.38 6.40 -3.98
N ASN A 317 -6.52 5.37 -3.98
CA ASN A 317 -5.34 5.35 -3.14
C ASN A 317 -4.33 6.43 -3.56
N GLN A 318 -3.71 7.06 -2.56
CA GLN A 318 -2.84 8.21 -2.77
C GLN A 318 -1.46 7.97 -2.13
N VAL A 319 -0.41 8.04 -2.94
CA VAL A 319 0.99 7.95 -2.50
C VAL A 319 1.66 9.29 -2.80
N ILE A 320 1.76 10.15 -1.78
CA ILE A 320 2.09 11.58 -1.96
C ILE A 320 3.29 12.02 -1.13
N ASN A 321 4.28 12.67 -1.75
CA ASN A 321 5.42 13.29 -1.07
C ASN A 321 6.21 12.33 -0.16
N ASN A 322 6.30 11.05 -0.50
CA ASN A 322 7.10 10.09 0.23
C ASN A 322 8.53 10.07 -0.30
N THR A 323 9.47 9.66 0.55
CA THR A 323 10.87 9.35 0.18
C THR A 323 11.06 7.84 0.22
N ILE A 324 11.39 7.22 -0.90
CA ILE A 324 11.52 5.76 -1.04
C ILE A 324 12.98 5.43 -1.37
N LEU A 325 13.66 4.77 -0.44
CA LEU A 325 15.09 4.52 -0.46
C LEU A 325 15.41 3.04 -0.45
N ASP A 326 16.43 2.67 -1.23
CA ASP A 326 17.20 1.45 -1.04
C ASP A 326 16.38 0.14 -1.03
N PHE A 327 15.30 0.09 -1.80
CA PHE A 327 14.54 -1.12 -2.09
C PHE A 327 15.33 -2.09 -2.99
N TYR A 328 14.95 -3.37 -3.05
CA TYR A 328 15.64 -4.34 -3.90
C TYR A 328 15.23 -4.24 -5.37
N ALA A 329 13.93 -4.19 -5.65
CA ALA A 329 13.37 -4.31 -7.01
C ALA A 329 12.45 -3.13 -7.41
N ASN A 330 11.39 -2.87 -6.64
CA ASN A 330 10.37 -1.88 -6.98
C ASN A 330 10.30 -0.76 -5.93
N GLY A 331 10.24 0.49 -6.36
CA GLY A 331 10.07 1.63 -5.47
C GLY A 331 8.62 1.74 -5.02
N ILE A 332 7.74 2.07 -5.98
CA ILE A 332 6.29 2.07 -5.83
C ILE A 332 5.71 1.09 -6.86
N ASP A 333 4.89 0.14 -6.40
CA ASP A 333 4.22 -0.84 -7.24
C ASP A 333 2.71 -0.75 -7.06
N LEU A 334 1.99 -0.58 -8.17
CA LEU A 334 0.55 -0.44 -8.22
C LEU A 334 -0.03 -1.49 -9.15
N GLU A 335 -0.92 -2.32 -8.61
CA GLU A 335 -1.58 -3.39 -9.35
C GLU A 335 -3.09 -3.26 -9.14
N HIS A 336 -3.87 -3.40 -10.23
CA HIS A 336 -5.34 -3.36 -10.17
C HIS A 336 -5.89 -2.06 -9.54
N GLN A 337 -5.41 -0.89 -9.94
CA GLN A 337 -5.82 0.40 -9.39
C GLN A 337 -6.79 1.18 -10.28
N SER A 338 -7.74 1.88 -9.65
CA SER A 338 -8.58 2.88 -10.28
C SER A 338 -8.39 4.24 -9.61
N ASN A 339 -8.11 5.27 -10.41
CA ASN A 339 -7.94 6.65 -9.93
C ASN A 339 -6.85 6.82 -8.85
N ALA A 340 -5.79 5.99 -8.87
CA ALA A 340 -4.68 6.15 -7.95
C ALA A 340 -3.91 7.45 -8.25
N LEU A 341 -3.42 8.11 -7.21
CA LEU A 341 -2.59 9.31 -7.30
C LEU A 341 -1.19 9.04 -6.74
N VAL A 342 -0.17 9.10 -7.60
CA VAL A 342 1.24 9.00 -7.18
C VAL A 342 1.90 10.34 -7.47
N SER A 343 2.06 11.17 -6.43
CA SER A 343 2.45 12.57 -6.62
C SER A 343 3.63 13.00 -5.76
N GLY A 344 4.61 13.67 -6.36
CA GLY A 344 5.67 14.36 -5.61
C GLY A 344 6.62 13.46 -4.82
N ASN A 345 6.66 12.15 -5.09
CA ASN A 345 7.55 11.22 -4.39
C ASN A 345 8.99 11.34 -4.89
N ASP A 346 9.94 11.08 -4.00
CA ASP A 346 11.37 10.98 -4.29
C ASP A 346 11.81 9.51 -4.15
N ILE A 347 12.31 8.92 -5.23
CA ILE A 347 12.57 7.48 -5.35
C ILE A 347 14.01 7.25 -5.78
N SER A 348 14.80 6.59 -4.93
CA SER A 348 16.21 6.30 -5.23
C SER A 348 16.77 5.05 -4.54
N ARG A 349 17.91 4.55 -5.03
CA ARG A 349 18.62 3.39 -4.47
C ARG A 349 20.14 3.66 -4.39
N PRO A 350 20.58 4.66 -3.61
CA PRO A 350 21.97 5.09 -3.59
C PRO A 350 22.90 4.16 -2.78
N ALA A 351 22.41 3.44 -1.76
CA ALA A 351 23.25 2.70 -0.81
C ALA A 351 23.11 1.17 -0.90
N ARG A 352 22.15 0.64 -1.68
CA ARG A 352 21.93 -0.80 -1.82
C ARG A 352 23.07 -1.50 -2.57
N ASN A 353 23.72 -2.47 -1.91
CA ASN A 353 24.80 -3.27 -2.50
C ASN A 353 24.31 -4.49 -3.31
N ALA A 354 23.28 -5.19 -2.82
CA ALA A 354 22.67 -6.32 -3.51
C ALA A 354 21.45 -5.82 -4.30
N THR A 355 21.53 -5.87 -5.62
CA THR A 355 20.53 -5.26 -6.53
C THR A 355 20.00 -6.24 -7.56
N THR A 356 18.78 -5.99 -8.02
CA THR A 356 18.21 -6.56 -9.25
C THR A 356 17.71 -5.41 -10.14
N THR A 357 16.82 -5.72 -11.10
CA THR A 357 16.05 -4.74 -11.85
C THR A 357 15.56 -3.62 -10.95
N PHE A 358 15.83 -2.38 -11.34
CA PHE A 358 15.25 -1.21 -10.71
C PHE A 358 13.97 -0.84 -11.44
N ALA A 359 12.84 -0.76 -10.74
CA ALA A 359 11.63 -0.13 -11.22
C ALA A 359 11.24 0.99 -10.26
N GLY A 360 11.24 2.24 -10.74
CA GLY A 360 10.89 3.39 -9.91
C GLY A 360 9.41 3.36 -9.53
N ILE A 361 8.55 3.48 -10.53
CA ILE A 361 7.09 3.36 -10.38
C ILE A 361 6.57 2.34 -11.39
N THR A 362 5.84 1.33 -10.91
CA THR A 362 5.15 0.35 -11.73
C THR A 362 3.64 0.54 -11.63
N LEU A 363 2.95 0.48 -12.77
CA LEU A 363 1.49 0.40 -12.85
C LEU A 363 1.11 -0.80 -13.71
N SER A 364 0.25 -1.67 -13.18
CA SER A 364 -0.10 -2.94 -13.82
C SER A 364 -1.51 -3.41 -13.50
N GLY A 365 -1.90 -4.56 -14.05
CA GLY A 365 -3.15 -5.23 -13.66
C GLY A 365 -4.40 -4.51 -14.16
N ASN A 366 -4.42 -4.08 -15.42
CA ASN A 366 -5.58 -3.40 -15.99
C ASN A 366 -5.95 -2.12 -15.22
N SER A 367 -4.97 -1.39 -14.68
CA SER A 367 -5.23 -0.15 -13.94
C SER A 367 -5.74 0.96 -14.87
N LEU A 368 -6.58 1.86 -14.36
CA LEU A 368 -7.18 2.96 -15.16
C LEU A 368 -7.38 4.24 -14.35
N GLY A 369 -7.50 5.37 -15.05
CA GLY A 369 -7.74 6.68 -14.44
C GLY A 369 -6.62 7.19 -13.52
N SER A 370 -5.49 6.49 -13.44
CA SER A 370 -4.42 6.80 -12.48
C SER A 370 -3.58 7.99 -12.94
N LEU A 371 -3.16 8.83 -12.00
CA LEU A 371 -2.31 10.00 -12.22
C LEU A 371 -0.97 9.82 -11.50
N ILE A 372 0.10 9.75 -12.28
CA ILE A 372 1.47 9.67 -11.80
C ILE A 372 2.15 10.98 -12.16
N GLU A 373 2.34 11.87 -11.19
CA GLU A 373 2.85 13.21 -11.47
C GLU A 373 3.92 13.73 -10.51
N LYS A 374 4.77 14.60 -11.02
CA LYS A 374 5.72 15.39 -10.20
C LYS A 374 6.71 14.56 -9.38
N ASN A 375 6.86 13.27 -9.68
CA ASN A 375 7.78 12.37 -8.99
C ASN A 375 9.22 12.59 -9.49
N ARG A 376 10.18 12.34 -8.61
CA ARG A 376 11.62 12.33 -8.89
C ARG A 376 12.13 10.90 -8.75
N ILE A 377 12.74 10.37 -9.80
CA ILE A 377 13.28 9.00 -9.83
C ILE A 377 14.74 9.07 -10.25
N HIS A 378 15.65 8.63 -9.38
CA HIS A 378 17.07 8.79 -9.61
C HIS A 378 17.98 7.84 -8.84
N ASN A 379 19.29 7.88 -9.13
CA ASN A 379 20.36 7.19 -8.40
C ASN A 379 20.05 5.69 -8.23
N THR A 380 20.03 4.95 -9.34
CA THR A 380 19.52 3.57 -9.34
C THR A 380 20.49 2.53 -8.80
N HIS A 381 21.80 2.77 -8.90
CA HIS A 381 22.86 1.80 -8.55
C HIS A 381 24.15 2.48 -8.05
N ASP A 382 24.09 3.59 -7.33
CA ASP A 382 25.32 4.35 -6.95
C ASP A 382 26.34 3.51 -6.17
N ALA A 383 25.88 2.57 -5.35
CA ALA A 383 26.74 1.70 -4.56
C ALA A 383 27.35 0.51 -5.34
N VAL A 384 26.87 0.20 -6.55
CA VAL A 384 27.27 -1.02 -7.28
C VAL A 384 27.21 -0.89 -8.80
N THR A 385 28.21 -1.40 -9.52
CA THR A 385 28.09 -1.59 -10.97
C THR A 385 27.22 -2.81 -11.27
N SER A 386 26.10 -2.60 -11.97
CA SER A 386 25.12 -3.66 -12.24
C SER A 386 24.74 -3.73 -13.71
N THR A 387 24.49 -4.93 -14.24
CA THR A 387 23.93 -5.14 -15.58
C THR A 387 22.42 -5.37 -15.57
N SER A 388 21.76 -5.23 -14.42
CA SER A 388 20.30 -5.35 -14.30
C SER A 388 19.58 -4.23 -15.05
N ALA A 389 18.37 -4.51 -15.52
CA ALA A 389 17.56 -3.50 -16.19
C ALA A 389 17.16 -2.36 -15.22
N SER A 390 16.89 -1.19 -15.75
CA SER A 390 16.35 -0.05 -15.00
C SER A 390 15.19 0.58 -15.76
N TYR A 391 14.07 0.74 -15.07
CA TYR A 391 12.84 1.35 -15.55
C TYR A 391 12.52 2.54 -14.64
N GLY A 392 12.34 3.73 -15.21
CA GLY A 392 11.85 4.87 -14.44
C GLY A 392 10.37 4.70 -14.11
N ILE A 393 9.53 4.79 -15.15
CA ILE A 393 8.10 4.49 -15.06
C ILE A 393 7.79 3.30 -15.96
N TYR A 394 7.14 2.29 -15.40
CA TYR A 394 6.85 1.02 -16.07
C TYR A 394 5.34 0.72 -16.07
N PHE A 395 4.72 0.84 -17.24
CA PHE A 395 3.35 0.41 -17.49
C PHE A 395 3.32 -0.93 -18.19
N THR A 396 2.54 -1.86 -17.66
CA THR A 396 2.32 -3.17 -18.27
C THR A 396 0.88 -3.64 -18.11
N ALA A 397 0.25 -4.04 -19.22
CA ALA A 397 -1.10 -4.63 -19.23
C ALA A 397 -2.17 -3.72 -18.57
N ASN A 398 -2.17 -2.43 -18.90
CA ASN A 398 -3.18 -1.47 -18.42
C ASN A 398 -4.15 -1.11 -19.54
N ASP A 399 -5.31 -1.76 -19.60
CA ASP A 399 -6.32 -1.52 -20.64
C ASP A 399 -7.28 -0.42 -20.18
N ALA A 400 -6.75 0.81 -20.04
CA ALA A 400 -7.55 1.97 -19.67
C ALA A 400 -8.55 2.34 -20.78
N THR A 401 -9.31 3.42 -20.60
CA THR A 401 -10.31 3.85 -21.59
C THR A 401 -10.20 5.33 -21.88
N ALA A 402 -10.78 5.80 -22.99
CA ALA A 402 -10.85 7.22 -23.32
C ALA A 402 -11.49 8.08 -22.22
N ALA A 403 -12.40 7.50 -21.42
CA ALA A 403 -13.06 8.19 -20.31
C ALA A 403 -12.20 8.26 -19.04
N ALA A 404 -11.24 7.35 -18.88
CA ALA A 404 -10.38 7.22 -17.72
C ALA A 404 -8.95 6.83 -18.13
N PRO A 405 -8.24 7.68 -18.90
CA PRO A 405 -6.87 7.38 -19.33
C PRO A 405 -5.92 7.40 -18.13
N ASN A 406 -4.85 6.60 -18.21
CA ASN A 406 -3.75 6.72 -17.26
C ASN A 406 -2.81 7.85 -17.71
N ARG A 407 -2.36 8.68 -16.77
CA ARG A 407 -1.64 9.93 -17.06
C ARG A 407 -0.31 9.98 -16.31
N VAL A 408 0.77 10.24 -17.03
CA VAL A 408 2.14 10.37 -16.53
C VAL A 408 2.63 11.79 -16.85
N ILE A 409 2.72 12.65 -15.84
CA ILE A 409 2.84 14.10 -16.03
C ILE A 409 3.94 14.74 -15.16
N ASN A 410 4.75 15.64 -15.71
CA ASN A 410 5.73 16.43 -14.92
C ASN A 410 6.71 15.58 -14.10
N ASN A 411 6.97 14.33 -14.45
CA ASN A 411 7.93 13.51 -13.72
C ASN A 411 9.36 13.84 -14.17
N LEU A 412 10.30 13.78 -13.23
CA LEU A 412 11.73 13.97 -13.47
C LEU A 412 12.47 12.65 -13.23
N ILE A 413 13.06 12.09 -14.27
CA ILE A 413 13.77 10.81 -14.26
C ILE A 413 15.21 11.07 -14.66
N TYR A 414 16.18 10.85 -13.77
CA TYR A 414 17.57 11.24 -14.02
C TYR A 414 18.59 10.40 -13.25
N ASN A 415 19.87 10.50 -13.62
CA ASN A 415 20.96 9.80 -12.95
C ASN A 415 20.76 8.26 -12.84
N PHE A 416 20.36 7.65 -13.96
CA PHE A 416 20.24 6.20 -14.08
C PHE A 416 21.61 5.62 -14.49
N ASN A 417 22.24 4.87 -13.59
CA ASN A 417 23.65 4.46 -13.68
C ASN A 417 23.87 2.95 -13.78
N SER A 418 22.88 2.19 -14.27
CA SER A 418 23.07 0.79 -14.64
C SER A 418 23.97 0.63 -15.89
N GLU A 419 24.77 -0.43 -15.95
CA GLU A 419 25.45 -0.92 -17.16
C GLU A 419 24.54 -1.81 -18.03
N GLY A 420 23.36 -2.18 -17.49
CA GLY A 420 22.33 -2.95 -18.16
C GLY A 420 21.44 -2.14 -19.10
N ILE A 421 20.26 -2.68 -19.37
CA ILE A 421 19.20 -2.02 -20.15
C ILE A 421 18.64 -0.85 -19.34
N ILE A 422 18.42 0.30 -19.98
CA ILE A 422 17.79 1.46 -19.36
C ILE A 422 16.60 1.92 -20.19
N TYR A 423 15.45 2.06 -19.53
CA TYR A 423 14.25 2.69 -20.07
C TYR A 423 13.79 3.79 -19.14
N GLY A 424 13.67 5.02 -19.65
CA GLY A 424 13.11 6.13 -18.87
C GLY A 424 11.63 5.89 -18.58
N ILE A 425 10.85 5.81 -19.64
CA ILE A 425 9.42 5.46 -19.61
C ILE A 425 9.20 4.24 -20.51
N TYR A 426 8.51 3.23 -19.98
CA TYR A 426 8.23 1.98 -20.66
C TYR A 426 6.73 1.69 -20.65
N ASN A 427 6.16 1.47 -21.83
CA ASN A 427 4.77 1.08 -22.03
C ASN A 427 4.72 -0.28 -22.75
N SER A 428 4.07 -1.26 -22.13
CA SER A 428 3.75 -2.55 -22.74
C SER A 428 2.28 -2.82 -22.63
N SER A 429 1.61 -3.07 -23.77
CA SER A 429 0.20 -3.49 -23.81
C SER A 429 -0.67 -2.65 -22.86
N SER A 430 -0.50 -1.34 -22.90
CA SER A 430 -1.21 -0.42 -22.02
C SER A 430 -1.84 0.66 -22.89
N ASP A 431 -3.17 0.61 -22.97
CA ASP A 431 -4.00 1.44 -23.82
C ASP A 431 -4.36 2.75 -23.10
N PHE A 432 -4.72 3.78 -23.87
CA PHE A 432 -5.17 5.08 -23.37
C PHE A 432 -4.22 5.68 -22.32
N ALA A 433 -2.92 5.66 -22.64
CA ALA A 433 -1.85 6.15 -21.79
C ALA A 433 -1.32 7.49 -22.31
N GLN A 434 -1.29 8.49 -21.43
CA GLN A 434 -0.91 9.87 -21.75
C GLN A 434 0.38 10.25 -21.02
N TYR A 435 1.40 10.64 -21.79
CA TYR A 435 2.72 11.00 -21.30
C TYR A 435 3.00 12.46 -21.64
N PHE A 436 2.87 13.35 -20.66
CA PHE A 436 2.98 14.81 -20.88
C PHE A 436 4.03 15.47 -20.00
N HIS A 437 4.80 16.39 -20.57
CA HIS A 437 5.68 17.27 -19.78
C HIS A 437 6.64 16.51 -18.84
N ASN A 438 7.06 15.29 -19.18
CA ASN A 438 8.07 14.59 -18.40
C ASN A 438 9.47 14.99 -18.87
N THR A 439 10.43 15.06 -17.95
CA THR A 439 11.86 15.23 -18.27
C THR A 439 12.60 13.94 -17.93
N VAL A 440 13.22 13.33 -18.94
CA VAL A 440 13.96 12.07 -18.83
C VAL A 440 15.40 12.29 -19.28
N SER A 441 16.34 12.13 -18.35
CA SER A 441 17.78 12.36 -18.55
C SER A 441 18.59 11.12 -18.24
N LEU A 442 19.06 10.42 -19.28
CA LEU A 442 19.78 9.16 -19.18
C LEU A 442 21.26 9.39 -19.54
N ASP A 443 21.97 10.01 -18.60
CA ASP A 443 23.27 10.64 -18.84
C ASP A 443 24.43 9.98 -18.08
N HIS A 444 24.40 8.66 -17.94
CA HIS A 444 25.55 7.92 -17.41
C HIS A 444 26.68 7.87 -18.45
N THR A 445 27.33 9.01 -18.68
CA THR A 445 28.36 9.24 -19.71
C THR A 445 29.60 8.36 -19.51
N SER A 446 29.91 7.98 -18.27
CA SER A 446 30.99 7.05 -17.92
C SER A 446 30.69 5.57 -18.18
N SER A 447 29.43 5.23 -18.50
CA SER A 447 29.01 3.86 -18.82
C SER A 447 29.89 3.25 -19.91
N ASN A 448 30.19 1.96 -19.80
CA ASN A 448 30.83 1.18 -20.87
C ASN A 448 29.91 0.07 -21.40
N GLY A 449 28.69 -0.02 -20.86
CA GLY A 449 27.68 -1.00 -21.22
C GLY A 449 27.35 -1.07 -22.71
N THR A 450 27.02 -2.28 -23.16
CA THR A 450 26.60 -2.57 -24.55
C THR A 450 25.08 -2.70 -24.69
N ALA A 451 24.34 -2.62 -23.58
CA ALA A 451 22.91 -2.75 -23.54
C ALA A 451 22.20 -1.47 -24.02
N VAL A 452 20.97 -1.61 -24.51
CA VAL A 452 20.21 -0.50 -25.08
C VAL A 452 19.78 0.54 -24.04
N THR A 453 19.54 1.76 -24.49
CA THR A 453 19.00 2.85 -23.68
C THR A 453 17.89 3.54 -24.45
N ARG A 454 16.71 3.69 -23.84
CA ARG A 454 15.57 4.33 -24.49
C ARG A 454 14.92 5.37 -23.58
N GLY A 455 14.64 6.55 -24.12
CA GLY A 455 13.92 7.61 -23.40
C GLY A 455 12.48 7.18 -23.14
N PHE A 456 11.76 6.88 -24.23
CA PHE A 456 10.45 6.26 -24.23
C PHE A 456 10.48 4.96 -25.04
N TYR A 457 9.83 3.91 -24.52
CA TYR A 457 9.72 2.64 -25.22
C TYR A 457 8.30 2.08 -25.19
N GLN A 458 7.68 1.98 -26.37
CA GLN A 458 6.43 1.27 -26.60
C GLN A 458 6.72 -0.10 -27.26
N THR A 459 6.41 -1.20 -26.57
CA THR A 459 6.85 -2.54 -27.00
C THR A 459 5.77 -3.40 -27.64
N THR A 460 4.64 -3.63 -26.97
CA THR A 460 3.57 -4.59 -27.31
C THR A 460 2.34 -3.82 -27.74
N ALA A 461 1.58 -4.33 -28.71
CA ALA A 461 0.36 -3.69 -29.25
C ALA A 461 -0.49 -3.03 -28.15
N ALA A 462 -0.86 -1.79 -28.39
CA ALA A 462 -1.64 -0.96 -27.49
C ALA A 462 -2.21 0.23 -28.24
N ASP A 463 -3.37 0.71 -27.80
CA ASP A 463 -4.14 1.75 -28.46
C ASP A 463 -4.13 3.10 -27.74
N ASP A 464 -4.28 4.19 -28.50
CA ASP A 464 -4.41 5.57 -28.01
C ASP A 464 -3.30 6.00 -27.04
N ILE A 465 -2.04 5.77 -27.44
CA ILE A 465 -0.88 6.27 -26.70
C ILE A 465 -0.62 7.71 -27.14
N ILE A 466 -0.54 8.64 -26.19
CA ILE A 466 -0.27 10.06 -26.48
C ILE A 466 1.02 10.49 -25.77
N ILE A 467 1.99 11.00 -26.54
CA ILE A 467 3.31 11.40 -26.06
C ILE A 467 3.55 12.84 -26.53
N LYS A 468 3.41 13.81 -25.62
CA LYS A 468 3.57 15.23 -25.98
C LYS A 468 4.32 16.04 -24.95
N ASN A 469 4.99 17.09 -25.40
CA ASN A 469 5.62 18.09 -24.55
C ASN A 469 6.69 17.50 -23.61
N ASN A 470 7.26 16.34 -23.90
CA ASN A 470 8.30 15.73 -23.06
C ASN A 470 9.70 16.19 -23.47
N ILE A 471 10.67 16.07 -22.56
CA ILE A 471 12.09 16.19 -22.86
C ILE A 471 12.76 14.82 -22.64
N PHE A 472 13.46 14.32 -23.67
CA PHE A 472 14.29 13.12 -23.60
C PHE A 472 15.73 13.45 -23.97
N THR A 473 16.63 13.41 -22.99
CA THR A 473 18.07 13.60 -23.14
C THR A 473 18.82 12.31 -22.86
N LEU A 474 19.57 11.81 -23.84
CA LEU A 474 20.31 10.56 -23.74
C LEU A 474 21.77 10.81 -24.13
N SER A 475 22.66 10.87 -23.13
CA SER A 475 24.11 10.99 -23.33
C SER A 475 24.93 9.83 -22.76
N ARG A 476 24.28 8.72 -22.37
CA ARG A 476 24.93 7.51 -21.84
C ARG A 476 26.12 7.06 -22.72
N GLY A 477 27.22 6.69 -22.06
CA GLY A 477 28.40 6.10 -22.71
C GLY A 477 28.18 4.66 -23.22
N GLY A 478 29.27 3.98 -23.57
CA GLY A 478 29.28 2.57 -24.02
C GLY A 478 28.69 2.39 -25.42
N SER A 479 28.84 1.20 -26.03
CA SER A 479 28.49 0.97 -27.44
C SER A 479 27.02 0.59 -27.71
N GLY A 480 26.19 0.52 -26.68
CA GLY A 480 24.77 0.22 -26.82
C GLY A 480 24.04 1.22 -27.71
N VAL A 481 22.90 0.83 -28.30
CA VAL A 481 22.06 1.73 -29.10
C VAL A 481 21.26 2.64 -28.16
N LYS A 482 21.25 3.95 -28.45
CA LYS A 482 20.46 4.96 -27.74
C LYS A 482 19.36 5.43 -28.67
N THR A 483 18.12 5.38 -28.20
CA THR A 483 16.95 5.80 -28.97
C THR A 483 16.07 6.71 -28.12
N GLY A 484 15.76 7.92 -28.56
CA GLY A 484 14.85 8.81 -27.85
C GLY A 484 13.45 8.20 -27.74
N LEU A 485 12.80 8.01 -28.88
CA LEU A 485 11.46 7.45 -29.01
C LEU A 485 11.49 6.10 -29.74
N PHE A 486 11.17 4.99 -29.05
CA PHE A 486 11.15 3.67 -29.67
C PHE A 486 9.72 3.12 -29.75
N PHE A 487 9.17 2.99 -30.95
CA PHE A 487 7.87 2.37 -31.21
C PHE A 487 8.07 1.03 -31.91
N ASN A 488 8.03 -0.07 -31.16
CA ASN A 488 8.38 -1.40 -31.68
C ASN A 488 7.25 -2.07 -32.44
N THR A 489 6.02 -1.98 -31.93
CA THR A 489 4.88 -2.68 -32.52
C THR A 489 4.12 -1.76 -33.47
N ALA A 490 4.09 -2.13 -34.76
CA ALA A 490 3.45 -1.35 -35.82
C ALA A 490 1.92 -1.27 -35.70
N THR A 491 1.29 -2.19 -34.96
CA THR A 491 -0.18 -2.17 -34.74
C THR A 491 -0.59 -1.26 -33.60
N SER A 492 0.35 -0.63 -32.88
CA SER A 492 0.01 0.37 -31.87
C SER A 492 -0.47 1.66 -32.51
N THR A 493 -1.48 2.30 -31.92
CA THR A 493 -1.91 3.63 -32.31
C THR A 493 -1.27 4.67 -31.39
N ILE A 494 -0.39 5.50 -31.97
CA ILE A 494 0.46 6.44 -31.22
C ILE A 494 0.32 7.85 -31.81
N THR A 495 0.06 8.83 -30.95
CA THR A 495 0.15 10.26 -31.27
C THR A 495 1.34 10.86 -30.55
N SER A 496 2.41 11.15 -31.29
CA SER A 496 3.62 11.80 -30.78
C SER A 496 3.84 13.14 -31.48
N ASP A 497 3.90 14.23 -30.71
CA ASP A 497 4.31 15.55 -31.20
C ASP A 497 4.81 16.47 -30.07
N ASP A 498 5.39 17.62 -30.42
CA ASP A 498 5.84 18.65 -29.47
C ASP A 498 6.86 18.14 -28.44
N ASN A 499 7.65 17.10 -28.76
CA ASN A 499 8.68 16.57 -27.87
C ASN A 499 10.05 17.20 -28.16
N ILE A 500 10.88 17.33 -27.14
CA ILE A 500 12.30 17.66 -27.29
C ILE A 500 13.10 16.38 -27.10
N VAL A 501 13.85 15.97 -28.13
CA VAL A 501 14.67 14.76 -28.08
C VAL A 501 16.09 15.10 -28.46
N TYR A 502 17.05 14.76 -27.61
CA TYR A 502 18.46 15.00 -27.84
C TYR A 502 19.28 13.78 -27.45
N VAL A 503 19.85 13.12 -28.46
CA VAL A 503 20.59 11.86 -28.29
C VAL A 503 22.03 12.04 -28.73
N THR A 504 22.92 12.14 -27.74
CA THR A 504 24.35 12.40 -27.92
C THR A 504 25.22 11.43 -27.14
N GLY A 505 24.71 10.21 -26.94
CA GLY A 505 25.47 9.11 -26.34
C GLY A 505 26.82 8.89 -27.01
N GLY A 506 27.74 8.22 -26.30
CA GLY A 506 29.12 7.97 -26.73
C GLY A 506 29.25 7.08 -27.98
N SER A 507 30.22 6.17 -28.01
CA SER A 507 30.35 5.20 -29.11
C SER A 507 29.04 4.42 -29.36
N GLY A 508 28.77 3.97 -30.59
CA GLY A 508 27.52 3.27 -30.93
C GLY A 508 26.50 4.13 -31.68
N THR A 509 25.29 3.58 -31.86
CA THR A 509 24.25 4.20 -32.69
C THR A 509 23.34 5.10 -31.84
N ASN A 510 23.24 6.36 -32.23
CA ASN A 510 22.33 7.34 -31.65
C ASN A 510 21.16 7.60 -32.61
N GLN A 511 19.94 7.58 -32.09
CA GLN A 511 18.71 7.71 -32.88
C GLN A 511 17.73 8.66 -32.18
N PHE A 512 17.21 9.64 -32.91
CA PHE A 512 16.04 10.40 -32.48
C PHE A 512 14.89 9.44 -32.15
N GLY A 513 14.58 8.53 -33.07
CA GLY A 513 13.52 7.54 -32.89
C GLY A 513 13.68 6.26 -33.70
N SER A 514 12.81 5.29 -33.47
CA SER A 514 12.80 3.99 -34.18
C SER A 514 11.37 3.48 -34.36
N LEU A 515 11.08 2.95 -35.55
CA LEU A 515 9.87 2.19 -35.87
C LEU A 515 10.24 0.72 -36.13
N GLY A 516 9.86 -0.17 -35.22
CA GLY A 516 10.26 -1.57 -35.26
C GLY A 516 11.78 -1.70 -35.32
N THR A 517 12.30 -2.27 -36.40
CA THR A 517 13.74 -2.46 -36.65
C THR A 517 14.41 -1.29 -37.39
N THR A 518 13.64 -0.28 -37.83
CA THR A 518 14.16 0.88 -38.57
C THR A 518 14.40 2.05 -37.62
N GLY A 519 15.67 2.38 -37.41
CA GLY A 519 16.07 3.54 -36.61
C GLY A 519 16.37 4.77 -37.46
N TYR A 520 16.07 5.94 -36.91
CA TYR A 520 16.23 7.24 -37.55
C TYR A 520 17.18 8.09 -36.72
N ALA A 521 18.29 8.54 -37.32
CA ALA A 521 19.34 9.24 -36.61
C ALA A 521 18.90 10.65 -36.19
N THR A 522 18.28 11.38 -37.11
CA THR A 522 17.88 12.79 -36.93
C THR A 522 16.37 12.95 -36.87
N LEU A 523 15.91 14.10 -36.35
CA LEU A 523 14.50 14.49 -36.42
C LEU A 523 13.97 14.52 -37.86
N ALA A 524 14.75 15.00 -38.82
CA ALA A 524 14.31 15.10 -40.22
C ALA A 524 14.04 13.71 -40.83
N ASP A 525 14.91 12.73 -40.53
CA ASP A 525 14.72 11.34 -40.94
C ASP A 525 13.51 10.72 -40.24
N TRP A 526 13.35 11.00 -38.94
CA TRP A 526 12.22 10.53 -38.15
C TRP A 526 10.89 11.05 -38.69
N GLN A 527 10.76 12.35 -38.94
CA GLN A 527 9.55 12.97 -39.48
C GLN A 527 9.20 12.40 -40.86
N THR A 528 10.20 12.24 -41.73
CA THR A 528 10.00 11.70 -43.08
C THR A 528 9.58 10.22 -43.05
N GLY A 529 10.24 9.41 -42.21
CA GLY A 529 10.04 7.97 -42.18
C GLY A 529 8.85 7.51 -41.33
N SER A 530 8.50 8.25 -40.28
CA SER A 530 7.43 7.89 -39.36
C SER A 530 6.14 8.70 -39.54
N GLY A 531 6.23 9.95 -40.00
CA GLY A 531 5.11 10.89 -40.02
C GLY A 531 4.72 11.45 -38.64
N HIS A 532 5.48 11.16 -37.58
CA HIS A 532 5.28 11.69 -36.24
C HIS A 532 6.12 12.95 -35.98
N ASP A 533 5.83 13.63 -34.86
CA ASP A 533 6.72 14.64 -34.27
C ASP A 533 7.02 15.83 -35.20
N ALA A 534 6.01 16.29 -35.95
CA ALA A 534 6.12 17.39 -36.91
C ALA A 534 6.53 18.74 -36.29
N SER A 535 6.11 18.99 -35.04
CA SER A 535 6.40 20.21 -34.25
C SER A 535 7.47 19.98 -33.19
N SER A 536 8.01 18.76 -33.08
CA SER A 536 9.08 18.42 -32.15
C SER A 536 10.41 19.05 -32.54
N LEU A 537 11.34 19.12 -31.60
CA LEU A 537 12.67 19.71 -31.81
C LEU A 537 13.78 18.73 -31.37
N GLU A 538 14.86 18.73 -32.14
CA GLU A 538 16.13 18.09 -31.77
C GLU A 538 17.08 19.15 -31.23
N ALA A 539 17.07 19.35 -29.90
CA ALA A 539 17.83 20.42 -29.25
C ALA A 539 18.27 20.03 -27.83
N ASP A 540 19.50 20.41 -27.47
CA ASP A 540 20.03 20.27 -26.12
C ASP A 540 19.28 21.21 -25.15
N PRO A 541 18.64 20.74 -24.07
CA PRO A 541 17.98 21.61 -23.10
C PRO A 541 18.92 22.56 -22.35
N LEU A 542 20.24 22.27 -22.31
CA LEU A 542 21.24 23.02 -21.56
C LEU A 542 20.81 23.18 -20.09
N TYR A 543 20.67 22.07 -19.38
CA TYR A 543 20.20 22.08 -17.99
C TYR A 543 21.06 22.96 -17.09
N ALA A 544 20.41 23.76 -16.23
CA ALA A 544 21.08 24.74 -15.38
C ALA A 544 22.15 24.14 -14.46
N ASN A 545 21.88 22.96 -13.85
CA ASN A 545 22.85 22.24 -13.04
C ASN A 545 22.45 20.76 -12.88
N ALA A 546 22.58 19.95 -13.93
CA ALA A 546 22.23 18.53 -13.89
C ALA A 546 23.01 17.74 -12.83
N ALA A 547 24.30 18.04 -12.61
CA ALA A 547 25.12 17.40 -11.59
C ALA A 547 24.63 17.66 -10.16
N GLY A 548 23.97 18.80 -9.93
CA GLY A 548 23.30 19.13 -8.67
C GLY A 548 21.81 18.78 -8.63
N GLY A 549 21.30 17.99 -9.57
CA GLY A 549 19.89 17.58 -9.61
C GLY A 549 18.92 18.61 -10.21
N SER A 550 19.41 19.71 -10.78
CA SER A 550 18.57 20.73 -11.42
C SER A 550 18.50 20.54 -12.93
N PHE A 551 17.35 20.05 -13.39
CA PHE A 551 17.05 19.80 -14.80
C PHE A 551 16.14 20.87 -15.41
N ILE A 552 16.21 22.10 -14.89
CA ILE A 552 15.55 23.26 -15.48
C ILE A 552 16.31 23.62 -16.76
N PRO A 553 15.68 23.64 -17.94
CA PRO A 553 16.34 24.02 -19.18
C PRO A 553 16.77 25.49 -19.19
N THR A 554 17.81 25.80 -19.97
CA THR A 554 18.25 27.19 -20.22
C THR A 554 18.34 27.53 -21.70
N ASN A 555 18.03 26.59 -22.59
CA ASN A 555 18.04 26.82 -24.03
C ASN A 555 16.81 27.61 -24.50
N ALA A 556 17.04 28.81 -25.06
CA ALA A 556 15.99 29.68 -25.59
C ALA A 556 15.20 29.07 -26.75
N LEU A 557 15.75 28.11 -27.49
CA LEU A 557 15.08 27.47 -28.64
C LEU A 557 13.87 26.64 -28.24
N ILE A 558 13.87 26.10 -27.02
CA ILE A 558 12.81 25.21 -26.51
C ILE A 558 11.91 25.92 -25.48
N ASN A 559 12.15 27.20 -25.22
CA ASN A 559 11.36 28.01 -24.31
C ASN A 559 10.02 28.39 -24.97
N ASN A 560 8.90 28.14 -24.28
CA ASN A 560 7.53 28.37 -24.75
C ASN A 560 7.30 27.76 -26.16
N SER A 561 7.87 26.57 -26.42
CA SER A 561 7.96 26.03 -27.79
C SER A 561 6.90 24.98 -28.14
N VAL A 562 6.00 24.63 -27.22
CA VAL A 562 5.06 23.52 -27.39
C VAL A 562 3.61 23.94 -27.24
N ALA A 563 2.68 23.16 -27.82
CA ALA A 563 1.25 23.41 -27.70
C ALA A 563 0.68 22.97 -26.33
N PRO A 564 -0.34 23.64 -25.77
CA PRO A 564 -0.93 23.24 -24.50
C PRO A 564 -1.73 21.93 -24.59
N VAL A 565 -1.53 21.05 -23.59
CA VAL A 565 -2.19 19.73 -23.47
C VAL A 565 -3.05 19.60 -22.21
N GLY A 566 -3.45 20.73 -21.62
CA GLY A 566 -4.32 20.76 -20.42
C GLY A 566 -3.61 20.55 -19.08
N VAL A 567 -2.27 20.62 -19.05
CA VAL A 567 -1.47 20.64 -17.83
C VAL A 567 -1.21 22.09 -17.41
N THR A 568 -1.66 22.47 -16.21
CA THR A 568 -1.68 23.88 -15.79
C THR A 568 -0.55 24.27 -14.84
N THR A 569 0.13 23.30 -14.23
CA THR A 569 1.28 23.54 -13.35
C THR A 569 2.44 22.63 -13.69
N ASP A 570 3.66 23.03 -13.33
CA ASP A 570 4.88 22.25 -13.47
C ASP A 570 5.18 21.41 -12.21
N ILE A 571 6.35 20.75 -12.17
CA ILE A 571 6.80 19.92 -11.03
C ILE A 571 6.95 20.69 -9.71
N ASN A 572 7.17 22.01 -9.76
CA ASN A 572 7.29 22.88 -8.59
C ASN A 572 5.98 23.61 -8.26
N GLY A 573 4.91 23.37 -9.04
CA GLY A 573 3.64 24.07 -8.90
C GLY A 573 3.58 25.44 -9.58
N ALA A 574 4.60 25.83 -10.36
CA ALA A 574 4.56 27.05 -11.16
C ALA A 574 3.52 26.94 -12.26
N ALA A 575 2.76 28.01 -12.51
CA ALA A 575 1.73 28.02 -13.53
C ALA A 575 2.36 27.98 -14.93
N ARG A 576 1.83 27.12 -15.80
CA ARG A 576 2.25 27.02 -17.20
C ARG A 576 1.55 28.07 -18.07
N SER A 577 2.23 28.52 -19.11
CA SER A 577 1.64 29.36 -20.16
C SER A 577 0.44 28.66 -20.80
N ALA A 578 -0.70 29.35 -20.85
CA ALA A 578 -1.95 28.79 -21.38
C ALA A 578 -1.95 28.68 -22.93
N SER A 579 -1.01 29.34 -23.60
CA SER A 579 -0.92 29.38 -25.07
C SER A 579 0.35 28.76 -25.63
N ALA A 580 1.43 28.74 -24.85
CA ALA A 580 2.73 28.25 -25.28
C ALA A 580 3.54 27.77 -24.05
N PRO A 581 3.14 26.68 -23.39
CA PRO A 581 3.88 26.14 -22.25
C PRO A 581 5.28 25.67 -22.62
N ASP A 582 6.09 25.41 -21.61
CA ASP A 582 7.41 24.81 -21.80
C ASP A 582 7.36 23.28 -21.90
N PRO A 583 8.22 22.65 -22.71
CA PRO A 583 8.39 21.21 -22.70
C PRO A 583 9.06 20.74 -21.40
N GLY A 584 8.81 19.49 -21.03
CA GLY A 584 9.40 18.84 -19.86
C GLY A 584 8.77 19.30 -18.54
N ALA A 585 9.37 18.87 -17.43
CA ALA A 585 8.78 18.93 -16.10
C ALA A 585 8.70 20.33 -15.49
N TYR A 586 9.38 21.31 -16.08
CA TYR A 586 9.50 22.66 -15.54
C TYR A 586 8.85 23.67 -16.48
N GLU A 587 8.24 24.70 -15.90
CA GLU A 587 8.03 25.97 -16.59
C GLU A 587 9.22 26.88 -16.27
N PHE A 588 9.86 27.44 -17.29
CA PHE A 588 11.11 28.15 -17.14
C PHE A 588 11.13 29.47 -17.90
N THR A 589 12.12 30.29 -17.59
CA THR A 589 12.39 31.51 -18.33
C THR A 589 13.85 31.53 -18.69
N VAL A 590 14.14 31.90 -19.92
CA VAL A 590 15.52 32.11 -20.36
C VAL A 590 15.81 33.60 -20.26
N PRO A 591 16.80 34.03 -19.45
CA PRO A 591 17.17 35.44 -19.37
C PRO A 591 17.51 35.98 -20.76
N PRO A 592 17.05 37.20 -21.12
CA PRO A 592 17.41 37.80 -22.40
C PRO A 592 18.93 37.94 -22.49
N CYS A 593 19.48 37.71 -23.68
CA CYS A 593 20.90 37.93 -23.93
C CYS A 593 21.24 39.41 -23.65
N VAL A 594 21.90 39.69 -22.53
CA VAL A 594 22.36 41.03 -22.16
C VAL A 594 23.86 41.13 -22.44
N GLY A 595 24.19 41.77 -23.57
CA GLY A 595 25.58 41.99 -23.98
C GLY A 595 25.71 42.18 -25.49
N ASN A 596 26.78 42.84 -25.93
CA ASN A 596 27.14 42.83 -27.33
C ASN A 596 27.73 41.44 -27.65
N PRO A 597 27.17 40.68 -28.61
CA PRO A 597 27.77 39.41 -29.02
C PRO A 597 29.21 39.68 -29.50
N VAL A 598 30.17 38.95 -28.93
CA VAL A 598 31.54 38.96 -29.43
C VAL A 598 31.57 38.05 -30.65
N ALA A 599 31.87 38.61 -31.82
CA ALA A 599 31.97 37.82 -33.05
C ALA A 599 33.02 36.72 -32.88
N GLY A 600 32.63 35.47 -33.14
CA GLY A 600 33.55 34.34 -33.24
C GLY A 600 34.46 34.46 -34.46
N THR A 601 35.55 33.70 -34.47
CA THR A 601 36.45 33.62 -35.65
C THR A 601 35.93 32.55 -36.60
N ALA A 602 35.57 32.93 -37.84
CA ALA A 602 35.28 31.98 -38.90
C ALA A 602 36.59 31.49 -39.54
N THR A 603 36.83 30.18 -39.53
CA THR A 603 37.95 29.56 -40.26
C THR A 603 37.42 28.75 -41.43
N GLY A 604 37.79 29.14 -42.66
CA GLY A 604 37.61 28.32 -43.86
C GLY A 604 38.70 27.25 -44.00
N PRO A 605 38.55 26.28 -44.90
CA PRO A 605 39.57 25.26 -45.14
C PRO A 605 40.90 25.93 -45.54
N ALA A 606 42.00 25.46 -44.94
CA ALA A 606 43.33 25.88 -45.36
C ALA A 606 43.51 25.51 -46.84
N ALA A 607 43.92 26.48 -47.66
CA ALA A 607 44.32 26.19 -49.03
C ALA A 607 45.51 25.22 -48.99
N ASP A 608 45.37 24.07 -49.63
CA ASP A 608 46.51 23.20 -49.94
C ASP A 608 47.52 24.00 -50.77
N VAL A 609 48.74 24.15 -50.25
CA VAL A 609 49.90 24.70 -50.97
C VAL A 609 50.96 23.62 -51.07
#